data_AF-Q6S933-F1
#
_entry.id   AF-Q6S933-F1
#
_cell.length_a   1.000
_cell.length_b   1.000
_cell.length_c   1.000
_cell.angle_alpha   90.00
_cell.angle_beta   90.00
_cell.angle_gamma   90.00
#
_symmetry.space_group_name_H-M   'P 1'
#
loop_
_entity.id
_entity.type
_entity.pdbx_description
1 polymer ?
#
loop_
_entity_poly.entity_id
_entity_poly.type
_entity_poly.pdbx_seq_one_letter_code
_entity_poly.pdbx_strand_id
1 'polypeptide(L)'
;LGGGTDKSAKHVLDEFGQQVYEQVKNGEAKTYFDELHGDLSEATYPGDENPNKTTPPNPCLLQYDYNSNVTIGGGREYPCKDRPEVRFSDEYGGQCTDSKIKGNEDNKGGACAPFRRLFLCDQHLSHMKAEKINNKHNLLLEVCLAAKYEGESLKGYHDKYNATYSDSRSQLCTVLARSFADI
;
A
#
# COMPACT_ATOMS: atom_id res chain seq x y z
N LEU A 1 -21.37 -24.44 26.83
CA LEU A 1 -20.26 -23.64 26.25
C LEU A 1 -20.54 -23.55 24.75
N GLY A 2 -20.81 -22.42 24.12
CA GLY A 2 -20.81 -21.04 24.58
C GLY A 2 -21.57 -20.17 23.56
N GLY A 3 -22.17 -19.09 24.06
CA GLY A 3 -22.70 -18.04 23.22
C GLY A 3 -21.53 -17.29 22.57
N GLY A 4 -21.24 -17.61 21.31
CA GLY A 4 -20.42 -16.77 20.44
C GLY A 4 -21.33 -15.87 19.62
N THR A 5 -20.96 -14.61 19.46
CA THR A 5 -21.61 -13.70 18.51
C THR A 5 -21.37 -14.17 17.06
N ASP A 6 -22.35 -14.05 16.16
CA ASP A 6 -22.23 -14.36 14.70
C ASP A 6 -21.30 -13.40 13.92
N LYS A 7 -20.39 -12.72 14.61
CA LYS A 7 -19.46 -11.74 14.03
C LYS A 7 -18.33 -12.45 13.30
N SER A 8 -18.05 -12.02 12.08
CA SER A 8 -16.88 -12.49 11.32
C SER A 8 -15.57 -11.98 11.94
N ALA A 9 -14.46 -12.69 11.71
CA ALA A 9 -13.14 -12.25 12.17
C ALA A 9 -12.78 -10.84 11.68
N LYS A 10 -13.15 -10.51 10.42
CA LYS A 10 -12.97 -9.16 9.88
C LYS A 10 -13.67 -8.12 10.73
N HIS A 11 -14.93 -8.35 11.06
CA HIS A 11 -15.72 -7.38 11.83
C HIS A 11 -15.12 -7.14 13.22
N VAL A 12 -14.71 -8.19 13.92
CA VAL A 12 -14.06 -8.07 15.23
C VAL A 12 -12.73 -7.30 15.15
N LEU A 13 -11.90 -7.59 14.13
CA LEU A 13 -10.62 -6.90 13.95
C LEU A 13 -10.79 -5.43 13.56
N ASP A 14 -11.80 -5.09 12.76
CA ASP A 14 -12.13 -3.70 12.42
C ASP A 14 -12.58 -2.91 13.67
N GLU A 15 -13.36 -3.53 14.58
CA GLU A 15 -13.76 -2.90 15.85
C GLU A 15 -12.54 -2.57 16.73
N PHE A 16 -11.59 -3.49 16.86
CA PHE A 16 -10.33 -3.20 17.56
C PHE A 16 -9.49 -2.15 16.84
N GLY A 17 -9.43 -2.21 15.50
CA GLY A 17 -8.74 -1.22 14.69
C GLY A 17 -9.28 0.20 14.92
N GLN A 18 -10.60 0.35 15.04
CA GLN A 18 -11.23 1.62 15.37
C GLN A 18 -10.79 2.13 16.75
N GLN A 19 -10.81 1.28 17.77
CA GLN A 19 -10.40 1.66 19.13
C GLN A 19 -8.95 2.13 19.17
N VAL A 20 -8.04 1.40 18.52
CA VAL A 20 -6.62 1.77 18.42
C VAL A 20 -6.45 3.09 17.66
N TYR A 21 -7.16 3.27 16.53
CA TYR A 21 -7.14 4.50 15.76
C TYR A 21 -7.58 5.71 16.61
N GLU A 22 -8.69 5.59 17.34
CA GLU A 22 -9.20 6.66 18.20
C GLU A 22 -8.21 7.01 19.33
N GLN A 23 -7.56 6.01 19.93
CA GLN A 23 -6.54 6.21 20.95
C GLN A 23 -5.32 6.95 20.38
N VAL A 24 -4.80 6.52 19.23
CA VAL A 24 -3.61 7.12 18.61
C VAL A 24 -3.90 8.54 18.11
N LYS A 25 -5.02 8.72 17.39
CA LYS A 25 -5.44 10.02 16.82
C LYS A 25 -5.61 11.09 17.89
N ASN A 26 -6.19 10.74 19.04
CA ASN A 26 -6.45 11.69 20.13
C ASN A 26 -5.28 11.77 21.13
N GLY A 27 -4.28 10.90 21.00
CA GLY A 27 -3.06 10.88 21.80
C GLY A 27 -1.90 11.57 21.11
N GLU A 28 -0.75 10.89 21.04
CA GLU A 28 0.53 11.45 20.56
C GLU A 28 0.49 11.93 19.12
N ALA A 29 -0.31 11.32 18.24
CA ALA A 29 -0.37 11.72 16.84
C ALA A 29 -0.84 13.18 16.67
N LYS A 30 -1.67 13.68 17.59
CA LYS A 30 -2.13 15.08 17.59
C LYS A 30 -0.99 16.07 17.87
N THR A 31 -0.02 15.67 18.70
CA THR A 31 1.12 16.52 19.08
C THR A 31 2.06 16.78 17.92
N TYR A 32 2.21 15.81 17.01
CA TYR A 32 3.16 15.87 15.89
C TYR A 32 2.49 16.05 14.53
N PHE A 33 1.19 16.39 14.53
CA PHE A 33 0.41 16.44 13.31
C PHE A 33 0.99 17.46 12.34
N ASP A 34 1.21 18.71 12.78
CA ASP A 34 1.69 19.77 11.89
C ASP A 34 3.12 19.47 11.37
N GLU A 35 3.96 18.84 12.19
CA GLU A 35 5.32 18.45 11.85
C GLU A 35 5.36 17.35 10.79
N LEU A 36 4.47 16.35 10.88
CA LEU A 36 4.49 15.15 10.03
C LEU A 36 3.45 15.17 8.90
N HIS A 37 2.46 16.05 8.96
CA HIS A 37 1.41 16.15 7.95
C HIS A 37 1.98 16.59 6.60
N GLY A 38 1.96 15.68 5.64
CA GLY A 38 2.33 15.95 4.25
C GLY A 38 1.20 16.64 3.49
N ASP A 39 1.60 17.57 2.63
CA ASP A 39 0.75 18.19 1.61
C ASP A 39 1.33 17.87 0.24
N LEU A 40 0.56 17.17 -0.59
CA LEU A 40 0.99 16.72 -1.90
C LEU A 40 1.30 17.90 -2.84
N SER A 41 0.62 19.03 -2.70
CA SER A 41 0.85 20.21 -3.54
C SER A 41 2.20 20.89 -3.30
N GLU A 42 2.79 20.65 -2.13
CA GLU A 42 4.11 21.16 -1.73
C GLU A 42 5.24 20.16 -2.04
N ALA A 43 4.94 19.00 -2.62
CA ALA A 43 5.95 18.05 -3.08
C ALA A 43 6.68 18.58 -4.33
N THR A 44 7.97 18.28 -4.44
CA THR A 44 8.87 18.71 -5.51
C THR A 44 9.64 17.52 -6.07
N TYR A 45 9.87 17.45 -7.38
CA TYR A 45 10.60 16.33 -7.99
C TYR A 45 11.56 16.79 -9.11
N PRO A 46 12.64 16.01 -9.40
CA PRO A 46 13.71 16.45 -10.30
C PRO A 46 13.35 16.43 -11.79
N GLY A 47 12.32 15.68 -12.17
CA GLY A 47 11.86 15.56 -13.56
C GLY A 47 11.00 16.73 -14.04
N ASP A 48 10.64 17.65 -13.15
CA ASP A 48 9.89 18.85 -13.54
C ASP A 48 10.80 19.95 -14.06
N GLU A 49 10.39 20.60 -15.16
CA GLU A 49 11.03 21.84 -15.62
C GLU A 49 10.89 22.96 -14.58
N ASN A 50 9.79 22.98 -13.81
CA ASN A 50 9.59 23.85 -12.66
C ASN A 50 9.28 23.00 -11.42
N PRO A 51 10.27 22.64 -10.59
CA PRO A 51 10.11 21.66 -9.51
C PRO A 51 9.18 22.09 -8.37
N ASN A 52 8.76 23.36 -8.31
CA ASN A 52 7.94 23.89 -7.23
C ASN A 52 6.47 24.04 -7.66
N LYS A 53 5.56 23.49 -6.85
CA LYS A 53 4.08 23.66 -6.96
C LYS A 53 3.46 23.12 -8.26
N THR A 54 4.14 22.22 -8.93
CA THR A 54 3.65 21.55 -10.15
C THR A 54 3.10 20.16 -9.89
N THR A 55 3.38 19.59 -8.71
CA THR A 55 2.76 18.34 -8.28
C THR A 55 1.24 18.51 -8.26
N PRO A 56 0.48 17.67 -8.99
CA PRO A 56 -0.96 17.69 -8.93
C PRO A 56 -1.43 17.44 -7.49
N PRO A 57 -2.30 18.28 -6.92
CA PRO A 57 -2.83 18.04 -5.57
C PRO A 57 -3.72 16.79 -5.51
N ASN A 58 -4.19 16.31 -6.67
CA ASN A 58 -4.95 15.08 -6.78
C ASN A 58 -4.00 13.89 -7.02
N PRO A 59 -3.88 12.94 -6.07
CA PRO A 59 -3.00 11.79 -6.22
C PRO A 59 -3.35 10.90 -7.42
N CYS A 60 -4.60 10.94 -7.91
CA CYS A 60 -4.99 10.20 -9.11
C CYS A 60 -4.26 10.68 -10.38
N LEU A 61 -3.75 11.91 -10.38
CA LEU A 61 -3.06 12.50 -11.53
C LEU A 61 -1.55 12.27 -11.50
N LEU A 62 -1.00 11.65 -10.45
CA LEU A 62 0.42 11.34 -10.35
C LEU A 62 0.82 10.31 -11.41
N GLN A 63 1.90 10.56 -12.13
CA GLN A 63 2.46 9.67 -13.15
C GLN A 63 3.88 9.29 -12.73
N TYR A 64 4.23 8.00 -12.74
CA TYR A 64 5.51 7.57 -12.18
C TYR A 64 6.74 8.08 -12.95
N ASP A 65 6.57 8.35 -14.24
CA ASP A 65 7.60 8.81 -15.17
C ASP A 65 7.92 10.30 -14.98
N TYR A 66 6.99 11.06 -14.41
CA TYR A 66 7.17 12.48 -14.09
C TYR A 66 7.32 12.72 -12.58
N ASN A 67 6.47 12.10 -11.77
CA ASN A 67 6.31 12.35 -10.34
C ASN A 67 7.00 11.24 -9.50
N SER A 68 8.32 11.12 -9.61
CA SER A 68 9.13 10.29 -8.69
C SER A 68 10.55 10.83 -8.53
N ASN A 69 11.15 10.55 -7.36
CA ASN A 69 12.54 10.84 -7.02
C ASN A 69 13.50 9.71 -7.42
N VAL A 70 13.00 8.61 -7.99
CA VAL A 70 13.85 7.54 -8.52
C VAL A 70 14.56 8.01 -9.78
N THR A 71 15.89 8.12 -9.74
CA THR A 71 16.69 8.65 -10.87
C THR A 71 17.64 7.63 -11.50
N ILE A 72 17.54 6.36 -11.12
CA ILE A 72 18.44 5.30 -11.59
C ILE A 72 18.04 4.81 -13.00
N GLY A 73 16.88 5.25 -13.51
CA GLY A 73 16.39 4.96 -14.85
C GLY A 73 16.03 3.48 -15.07
N GLY A 74 15.66 3.17 -16.31
CA GLY A 74 15.31 1.81 -16.74
C GLY A 74 13.96 1.33 -16.18
N GLY A 75 13.00 2.21 -15.92
CA GLY A 75 11.68 1.85 -15.42
C GLY A 75 11.61 1.58 -13.92
N ARG A 76 12.68 1.83 -13.16
CA ARG A 76 12.72 1.59 -11.70
C ARG A 76 11.78 2.51 -10.93
N GLU A 77 11.42 3.62 -11.53
CA GLU A 77 10.40 4.57 -11.10
C GLU A 77 8.98 3.97 -11.13
N TYR A 78 8.73 2.93 -11.93
CA TYR A 78 7.41 2.29 -12.00
C TYR A 78 7.13 1.41 -10.76
N PRO A 79 6.07 1.70 -9.97
CA PRO A 79 5.84 1.01 -8.69
C PRO A 79 5.64 -0.50 -8.81
N CYS A 80 5.04 -0.99 -9.90
CA CYS A 80 4.79 -2.41 -10.11
C CYS A 80 5.86 -3.09 -10.98
N LYS A 81 7.03 -2.47 -11.18
CA LYS A 81 8.07 -3.05 -12.05
C LYS A 81 8.48 -4.44 -11.56
N ASP A 82 8.58 -5.37 -12.52
CA ASP A 82 8.95 -6.78 -12.32
C ASP A 82 8.04 -7.53 -11.33
N ARG A 83 6.84 -6.98 -11.03
CA ARG A 83 5.84 -7.67 -10.22
C ARG A 83 4.99 -8.57 -11.12
N PRO A 84 4.81 -9.85 -10.77
CA PRO A 84 3.86 -10.71 -11.47
C PRO A 84 2.47 -10.11 -11.49
N GLU A 85 1.77 -10.31 -12.60
CA GLU A 85 0.36 -9.90 -12.72
C GLU A 85 -0.51 -10.65 -11.73
N VAL A 86 -0.21 -11.93 -11.44
CA VAL A 86 -1.00 -12.81 -10.56
C VAL A 86 -1.03 -12.30 -9.11
N ARG A 87 -2.15 -11.70 -8.70
CA ARG A 87 -2.38 -11.22 -7.33
C ARG A 87 -3.10 -12.22 -6.43
N PHE A 88 -3.86 -13.12 -7.04
CA PHE A 88 -4.66 -14.16 -6.40
C PHE A 88 -4.42 -15.47 -7.15
N SER A 89 -4.07 -16.53 -6.42
CA SER A 89 -3.82 -17.85 -6.99
C SER A 89 -4.64 -18.88 -6.23
N ASP A 90 -5.33 -19.73 -6.98
CA ASP A 90 -6.01 -20.91 -6.45
C ASP A 90 -5.10 -22.16 -6.49
N GLU A 91 -3.94 -22.05 -7.14
CA GLU A 91 -2.97 -23.13 -7.35
C GLU A 91 -1.81 -23.06 -6.35
N TYR A 92 -1.29 -21.87 -6.08
CA TYR A 92 -0.14 -21.65 -5.21
C TYR A 92 -0.54 -20.95 -3.91
N GLY A 93 -0.11 -21.52 -2.78
CA GLY A 93 -0.23 -20.90 -1.47
C GLY A 93 0.74 -19.74 -1.27
N GLY A 94 0.49 -18.91 -0.26
CA GLY A 94 1.37 -17.78 0.09
C GLY A 94 2.78 -18.21 0.53
N GLN A 95 3.67 -17.23 0.72
CA GLN A 95 5.01 -17.47 1.24
C GLN A 95 4.95 -17.60 2.76
N CYS A 96 5.54 -18.64 3.34
CA CYS A 96 5.54 -18.87 4.78
C CYS A 96 6.95 -19.11 5.35
N THR A 97 8.00 -19.04 4.54
CA THR A 97 9.36 -19.36 5.00
C THR A 97 9.94 -18.31 5.94
N ASP A 98 10.71 -18.78 6.92
CA ASP A 98 11.50 -17.98 7.86
C ASP A 98 12.58 -17.13 7.18
N SER A 99 13.14 -17.61 6.07
CA SER A 99 14.11 -16.87 5.25
C SER A 99 13.55 -15.63 4.55
N LYS A 100 12.22 -15.48 4.48
CA LYS A 100 11.55 -14.37 3.77
C LYS A 100 10.64 -13.54 4.68
N ILE A 101 10.19 -14.09 5.80
CA ILE A 101 9.28 -13.43 6.73
C ILE A 101 9.96 -13.27 8.08
N LYS A 102 10.17 -12.01 8.47
CA LYS A 102 10.72 -11.69 9.79
C LYS A 102 9.80 -12.19 10.89
N GLY A 103 10.36 -12.94 11.85
CA GLY A 103 9.63 -13.48 13.00
C GLY A 103 9.08 -14.89 12.80
N ASN A 104 9.15 -15.43 11.58
CA ASN A 104 8.92 -16.86 11.38
C ASN A 104 10.15 -17.64 11.84
N GLU A 105 9.92 -18.77 12.50
CA GLU A 105 10.96 -19.71 12.91
C GLU A 105 10.63 -21.10 12.37
N ASP A 106 11.66 -21.80 11.89
CA ASP A 106 11.51 -23.16 11.40
C ASP A 106 10.87 -24.08 12.47
N ASN A 107 9.91 -24.88 12.05
CA ASN A 107 9.16 -25.84 12.88
C ASN A 107 8.45 -25.28 14.13
N LYS A 108 8.22 -23.97 14.24
CA LYS A 108 7.48 -23.37 15.38
C LYS A 108 6.19 -22.65 15.00
N GLY A 109 5.78 -22.77 13.74
CA GLY A 109 4.67 -22.01 13.19
C GLY A 109 5.08 -20.57 12.85
N GLY A 110 4.27 -19.90 12.02
CA GLY A 110 4.59 -18.56 11.54
C GLY A 110 3.46 -17.93 10.74
N ALA A 111 3.71 -16.73 10.24
CA ALA A 111 2.80 -16.03 9.34
C ALA A 111 3.00 -16.47 7.89
N CYS A 112 1.95 -16.34 7.08
CA CYS A 112 2.02 -16.56 5.64
C CYS A 112 1.64 -15.27 4.90
N ALA A 113 2.55 -14.75 4.09
CA ALA A 113 2.31 -13.59 3.25
C ALA A 113 1.52 -14.00 1.99
N PRO A 114 0.33 -13.42 1.75
CA PRO A 114 -0.46 -13.72 0.56
C PRO A 114 0.19 -13.15 -0.71
N PHE A 115 -0.15 -13.71 -1.87
CA PHE A 115 0.38 -13.25 -3.19
C PHE A 115 0.19 -11.75 -3.41
N ARG A 116 -0.97 -11.21 -3.03
CA ARG A 116 -1.24 -9.76 -3.02
C ARG A 116 -0.15 -8.97 -2.30
N ARG A 117 0.29 -9.40 -1.11
CA ARG A 117 1.35 -8.74 -0.34
C ARG A 117 2.73 -8.95 -0.96
N LEU A 118 3.01 -10.15 -1.46
CA LEU A 118 4.30 -10.50 -2.04
C LEU A 118 4.62 -9.65 -3.28
N PHE A 119 3.60 -9.26 -4.02
CA PHE A 119 3.77 -8.53 -5.27
C PHE A 119 3.30 -7.09 -5.22
N LEU A 120 3.13 -6.52 -4.02
CA LEU A 120 2.75 -5.12 -3.80
C LEU A 120 3.52 -4.17 -4.74
N CYS A 121 2.83 -3.17 -5.28
CA CYS A 121 3.43 -2.16 -6.14
C CYS A 121 4.24 -1.12 -5.34
N ASP A 122 5.36 -1.56 -4.75
CA ASP A 122 6.27 -0.77 -3.92
C ASP A 122 7.71 -0.74 -4.48
N GLN A 123 7.92 -1.23 -5.70
CA GLN A 123 9.25 -1.49 -6.23
C GLN A 123 10.08 -0.21 -6.31
N HIS A 124 9.47 0.92 -6.69
CA HIS A 124 10.15 2.20 -6.79
C HIS A 124 10.70 2.66 -5.43
N LEU A 125 9.99 2.36 -4.33
CA LEU A 125 10.42 2.71 -2.98
C LEU A 125 11.80 2.13 -2.63
N SER A 126 12.13 0.96 -3.18
CA SER A 126 13.44 0.31 -2.99
C SER A 126 14.58 0.96 -3.77
N HIS A 127 14.26 1.79 -4.77
CA HIS A 127 15.24 2.53 -5.59
C HIS A 127 15.25 4.03 -5.28
N MET A 128 14.46 4.47 -4.30
CA MET A 128 14.51 5.83 -3.80
C MET A 128 15.82 6.08 -3.07
N LYS A 129 16.34 7.29 -3.22
CA LYS A 129 17.53 7.72 -2.49
C LYS A 129 17.09 8.55 -1.29
N ALA A 130 17.53 8.16 -0.10
CA ALA A 130 17.20 8.87 1.13
C ALA A 130 17.57 10.36 1.05
N GLU A 131 18.69 10.71 0.41
CA GLU A 131 19.10 12.10 0.22
C GLU A 131 18.13 12.96 -0.63
N LYS A 132 17.24 12.33 -1.42
CA LYS A 132 16.25 13.00 -2.27
C LYS A 132 14.88 13.13 -1.60
N ILE A 133 14.62 12.35 -0.56
CA ILE A 133 13.43 12.47 0.28
C ILE A 133 13.80 13.30 1.50
N ASN A 134 13.89 14.60 1.28
CA ASN A 134 14.32 15.57 2.30
C ASN A 134 13.16 16.16 3.11
N ASN A 135 11.91 15.84 2.78
CA ASN A 135 10.74 16.33 3.50
C ASN A 135 9.55 15.34 3.45
N LYS A 136 8.55 15.58 4.31
CA LYS A 136 7.31 14.79 4.41
C LYS A 136 6.43 14.81 3.16
N HIS A 137 6.49 15.88 2.37
CA HIS A 137 5.70 16.06 1.16
C HIS A 137 6.17 15.11 0.05
N ASN A 138 7.48 15.02 -0.14
CA ASN A 138 8.11 14.12 -1.10
C ASN A 138 7.90 12.65 -0.69
N LEU A 139 8.00 12.35 0.62
CA LEU A 139 7.67 11.00 1.09
C LEU A 139 6.20 10.64 0.83
N LEU A 140 5.27 11.57 1.12
CA LEU A 140 3.85 11.39 0.84
C LEU A 140 3.58 11.13 -0.65
N LEU A 141 4.25 11.86 -1.55
CA LEU A 141 4.13 11.67 -2.99
C LEU A 141 4.50 10.24 -3.41
N GLU A 142 5.63 9.72 -2.94
CA GLU A 142 6.10 8.36 -3.30
C GLU A 142 5.17 7.27 -2.76
N VAL A 143 4.63 7.46 -1.55
CA VAL A 143 3.64 6.55 -0.95
C VAL A 143 2.31 6.62 -1.70
N CYS A 144 1.86 7.82 -2.10
CA CYS A 144 0.67 7.98 -2.94
C CYS A 144 0.84 7.31 -4.31
N LEU A 145 2.05 7.37 -4.88
CA LEU A 145 2.38 6.69 -6.12
C LEU A 145 2.27 5.16 -5.96
N ALA A 146 2.85 4.58 -4.89
CA ALA A 146 2.66 3.16 -4.56
C ALA A 146 1.16 2.80 -4.45
N ALA A 147 0.41 3.56 -3.64
CA ALA A 147 -1.01 3.31 -3.40
C ALA A 147 -1.87 3.39 -4.67
N LYS A 148 -1.61 4.38 -5.54
CA LYS A 148 -2.30 4.53 -6.82
C LYS A 148 -2.11 3.29 -7.69
N TYR A 149 -0.85 2.92 -7.95
CA TYR A 149 -0.54 1.84 -8.88
C TYR A 149 -0.89 0.46 -8.31
N GLU A 150 -0.79 0.27 -6.99
CA GLU A 150 -1.33 -0.93 -6.33
C GLU A 150 -2.85 -1.04 -6.53
N GLY A 151 -3.59 0.05 -6.32
CA GLY A 151 -5.04 0.08 -6.55
C GLY A 151 -5.43 -0.21 -8.01
N GLU A 152 -4.70 0.38 -8.97
CA GLU A 152 -4.90 0.11 -10.40
C GLU A 152 -4.62 -1.36 -10.75
N SER A 153 -3.56 -1.96 -10.19
CA SER A 153 -3.22 -3.37 -10.40
C SER A 153 -4.32 -4.34 -9.93
N LEU A 154 -5.08 -3.94 -8.90
CA LEU A 154 -6.14 -4.75 -8.32
C LEU A 154 -7.51 -4.56 -9.00
N LYS A 155 -7.72 -3.43 -9.67
CA LYS A 155 -8.98 -3.13 -10.36
C LYS A 155 -9.33 -4.18 -11.42
N GLY A 156 -8.35 -4.61 -12.22
CA GLY A 156 -8.57 -5.62 -13.27
C GLY A 156 -8.97 -7.01 -12.73
N TYR A 157 -8.57 -7.32 -11.50
CA TYR A 157 -8.98 -8.57 -10.84
C TYR A 157 -10.43 -8.53 -10.37
N HIS A 158 -10.88 -7.40 -9.84
CA HIS A 158 -12.28 -7.21 -9.52
C HIS A 158 -13.18 -7.45 -10.72
N ASP A 159 -12.86 -6.91 -11.89
CA ASP A 159 -13.71 -7.08 -13.07
C ASP A 159 -13.83 -8.56 -13.51
N LYS A 160 -12.75 -9.34 -13.34
CA LYS A 160 -12.76 -10.80 -13.57
C LYS A 160 -13.59 -11.56 -12.53
N TYR A 161 -13.50 -11.20 -11.25
CA TYR A 161 -14.25 -11.87 -10.17
C TYR A 161 -15.71 -11.40 -10.07
N ASN A 162 -16.03 -10.18 -10.52
CA ASN A 162 -17.39 -9.66 -10.62
C ASN A 162 -18.26 -10.45 -11.59
N ALA A 163 -17.67 -10.95 -12.68
CA ALA A 163 -18.38 -11.79 -13.64
C ALA A 163 -18.82 -13.14 -13.04
N THR A 164 -18.19 -13.56 -11.94
CA THR A 164 -18.37 -14.89 -11.33
C THR A 164 -19.16 -14.83 -10.01
N TYR A 165 -19.09 -13.72 -9.27
CA TYR A 165 -19.70 -13.57 -7.94
C TYR A 165 -20.50 -12.27 -7.82
N SER A 166 -21.76 -12.36 -7.34
CA SER A 166 -22.69 -11.23 -7.26
C SER A 166 -22.39 -10.18 -6.17
N ASP A 167 -21.55 -10.50 -5.17
CA ASP A 167 -21.19 -9.63 -4.02
C ASP A 167 -19.88 -8.83 -4.19
N SER A 168 -19.44 -8.71 -5.42
CA SER A 168 -18.05 -8.51 -5.79
C SER A 168 -17.51 -7.08 -5.61
N ARG A 169 -18.37 -6.05 -5.60
CA ARG A 169 -17.97 -4.68 -5.20
C ARG A 169 -17.48 -4.61 -3.76
N SER A 170 -18.13 -5.33 -2.84
CA SER A 170 -17.71 -5.37 -1.42
C SER A 170 -16.34 -6.05 -1.25
N GLN A 171 -16.01 -6.96 -2.16
CA GLN A 171 -14.77 -7.73 -2.15
C GLN A 171 -13.59 -6.88 -2.62
N LEU A 172 -13.75 -6.01 -3.63
CA LEU A 172 -12.68 -5.09 -4.04
C LEU A 172 -12.32 -4.10 -2.94
N CYS A 173 -13.30 -3.50 -2.26
CA CYS A 173 -13.02 -2.62 -1.13
C CYS A 173 -12.25 -3.36 -0.02
N THR A 174 -12.60 -4.62 0.25
CA THR A 174 -11.89 -5.44 1.23
C THR A 174 -10.46 -5.73 0.81
N VAL A 175 -10.23 -6.02 -0.48
CA VAL A 175 -8.89 -6.25 -1.04
C VAL A 175 -8.04 -4.97 -0.99
N LEU A 176 -8.60 -3.83 -1.37
CA LEU A 176 -7.93 -2.53 -1.30
C LEU A 176 -7.59 -2.15 0.15
N ALA A 177 -8.51 -2.39 1.10
CA ALA A 177 -8.25 -2.14 2.52
C ALA A 177 -7.07 -2.98 3.05
N ARG A 178 -6.91 -4.22 2.56
CA ARG A 178 -5.77 -5.07 2.90
C ARG A 178 -4.46 -4.56 2.29
N SER A 179 -4.48 -4.04 1.06
CA SER A 179 -3.29 -3.40 0.47
C SER A 179 -2.95 -2.09 1.17
N PHE A 180 -3.95 -1.29 1.56
CA PHE A 180 -3.74 -0.10 2.38
C PHE A 180 -3.09 -0.42 3.73
N ALA A 181 -3.49 -1.50 4.40
CA ALA A 181 -2.89 -1.89 5.67
C ALA A 181 -1.46 -2.44 5.53
N ASP A 182 -1.08 -2.90 4.33
CA ASP A 182 0.27 -3.44 4.06
C ASP A 182 1.27 -2.38 3.60
N ILE A 183 0.78 -1.29 2.99
CA ILE A 183 1.55 -0.09 2.60
C ILE A 183 1.84 0.72 3.86
#